data_AF-A0A956S9C3-F1
#
_entry.id   AF-A0A956S9C3-F1
#
_cell.length_a   1.000
_cell.length_b   1.000
_cell.length_c   1.000
_cell.angle_alpha   90.00
_cell.angle_beta   90.00
_cell.angle_gamma   90.00
#
_symmetry.space_group_name_H-M   'P 1'
#
loop_
_entity.id
_entity.type
_entity.pdbx_description
1 polymer ?
#
loop_
_entity_poly.entity_id
_entity_poly.type
_entity_poly.pdbx_seq_one_letter_code
_entity_poly.pdbx_strand_id
1 'polypeptide(L)'
;QEAGFNHVLLKKIFHDEEKFVVHEPLPGCVQFSDEGAANHNLICKAYDQPGIDLFIYNKNHYGKNKISKFPLRQSLQASQSISNLHKLNAAATIFAEQTLEVIEQGVFHNDVIFVGNKDHLLYHEKSFIEQGKVFNKIKENYGDKLHCIEIAEKDLSVTKAVSSYFFNSQLISTTDSQMAIIAPVECQEDKTTADLLNTIISSNDNLINEVHFVSCRQSMKNGGGPACLRLRVILTDNEQKSINKNFILSDELYLRLTSWVKKHYRDELSLQDLLDPLLCEEIYIALDELTTLLSLGSIYPFQA
;
A
#
# COMPACT_ATOMS: atom_id res chain seq x y z
N GLN A 1 -8.65 -14.00 -8.27
CA GLN A 1 -7.75 -14.71 -9.22
C GLN A 1 -6.30 -14.56 -8.77
N GLU A 2 -5.87 -13.38 -8.32
CA GLU A 2 -4.50 -13.14 -7.85
C GLU A 2 -4.13 -13.84 -6.53
N ALA A 3 -5.07 -13.96 -5.58
CA ALA A 3 -4.78 -14.38 -4.21
C ALA A 3 -3.99 -15.71 -4.09
N GLY A 4 -4.39 -16.74 -4.83
CA GLY A 4 -3.69 -18.04 -4.81
C GLY A 4 -2.29 -17.97 -5.42
N PHE A 5 -2.11 -17.21 -6.51
CA PHE A 5 -0.79 -17.00 -7.10
C PHE A 5 0.12 -16.19 -6.16
N ASN A 6 -0.40 -15.11 -5.56
CA ASN A 6 0.35 -14.27 -4.65
C ASN A 6 0.79 -15.03 -3.40
N HIS A 7 -0.03 -15.96 -2.90
CA HIS A 7 0.38 -16.86 -1.80
C HIS A 7 1.61 -17.69 -2.17
N VAL A 8 1.59 -18.34 -3.35
CA VAL A 8 2.74 -19.11 -3.86
C VAL A 8 3.98 -18.22 -4.02
N LEU A 9 3.82 -17.05 -4.63
CA LEU A 9 4.92 -16.10 -4.84
C LEU A 9 5.51 -15.61 -3.51
N LEU A 10 4.67 -15.23 -2.55
CA LEU A 10 5.11 -14.80 -1.22
C LEU A 10 5.86 -15.92 -0.49
N LYS A 11 5.42 -17.18 -0.60
CA LYS A 11 6.17 -18.34 -0.06
C LYS A 11 7.53 -18.54 -0.73
N LYS A 12 7.72 -18.09 -1.97
CA LYS A 12 9.04 -18.11 -2.62
C LYS A 12 9.94 -16.97 -2.17
N ILE A 13 9.37 -15.79 -1.92
CA ILE A 13 10.12 -14.63 -1.44
C ILE A 13 10.52 -14.85 0.03
N PHE A 14 9.55 -15.19 0.88
CA PHE A 14 9.68 -15.42 2.31
C PHE A 14 9.70 -16.93 2.62
N HIS A 15 10.70 -17.62 2.07
CA HIS A 15 10.77 -19.08 2.03
C HIS A 15 11.27 -19.74 3.32
N ASP A 16 11.94 -18.99 4.20
CA ASP A 16 12.44 -19.50 5.48
C ASP A 16 11.28 -19.62 6.48
N GLU A 17 10.71 -20.83 6.60
CA GLU A 17 9.56 -21.11 7.46
C GLU A 17 9.86 -21.00 8.97
N GLU A 18 11.14 -20.92 9.38
CA GLU A 18 11.52 -20.62 10.77
C GLU A 18 11.38 -19.12 11.09
N LYS A 19 11.35 -18.27 10.06
CA LYS A 19 11.26 -16.81 10.16
C LYS A 19 9.93 -16.25 9.72
N PHE A 20 9.31 -16.85 8.71
CA PHE A 20 8.14 -16.31 8.03
C PHE A 20 6.98 -17.30 8.03
N VAL A 21 5.78 -16.76 8.25
CA VAL A 21 4.53 -17.49 8.07
C VAL A 21 3.69 -16.75 7.03
N VAL A 22 3.48 -17.38 5.87
CA VAL A 22 2.59 -16.87 4.82
C VAL A 22 1.26 -17.61 4.92
N HIS A 23 0.24 -16.93 5.42
CA HIS A 23 -1.09 -17.50 5.56
C HIS A 23 -1.82 -17.59 4.22
N GLU A 24 -2.67 -18.62 4.07
CA GLU A 24 -3.63 -18.69 2.98
C GLU A 24 -4.53 -17.44 2.95
N PRO A 25 -4.97 -16.98 1.77
CA PRO A 25 -5.94 -15.90 1.69
C PRO A 25 -7.25 -16.29 2.37
N LEU A 26 -7.97 -15.29 2.88
CA LEU A 26 -9.30 -15.51 3.44
C LEU A 26 -10.27 -16.10 2.38
N PRO A 27 -11.36 -16.76 2.80
CA PRO A 27 -12.36 -17.28 1.87
C PRO A 27 -12.86 -16.19 0.91
N GLY A 28 -12.91 -16.50 -0.39
CA GLY A 28 -13.32 -15.57 -1.45
C GLY A 28 -14.82 -15.27 -1.44
N CYS A 29 -15.31 -14.62 -0.38
CA CYS A 29 -16.70 -14.22 -0.22
C CYS A 29 -16.83 -12.78 0.28
N VAL A 30 -18.04 -12.24 0.14
CA VAL A 30 -18.38 -10.86 0.49
C VAL A 30 -18.14 -10.58 1.98
N GLN A 31 -18.33 -11.58 2.85
CA GLN A 31 -18.08 -11.43 4.29
C GLN A 31 -16.61 -11.15 4.61
N PHE A 32 -15.69 -11.73 3.86
CA PHE A 32 -14.24 -11.63 4.07
C PHE A 32 -13.53 -10.88 2.92
N SER A 33 -14.19 -9.88 2.35
CA SER A 33 -13.56 -8.99 1.37
C SER A 33 -12.39 -8.23 2.00
N ASP A 34 -11.20 -8.41 1.43
CA ASP A 34 -9.92 -7.94 1.94
C ASP A 34 -9.04 -7.44 0.79
N GLU A 35 -8.58 -6.20 0.91
CA GLU A 35 -7.68 -5.51 -0.02
C GLU A 35 -6.29 -5.27 0.62
N GLY A 36 -6.03 -5.92 1.77
CA GLY A 36 -4.71 -6.03 2.38
C GLY A 36 -4.09 -4.71 2.83
N ALA A 37 -2.80 -4.55 2.55
CA ALA A 37 -1.98 -3.47 3.10
C ALA A 37 -2.41 -2.04 2.72
N ALA A 38 -3.21 -1.87 1.65
CA ALA A 38 -3.78 -0.58 1.28
C ALA A 38 -4.74 -0.02 2.35
N ASN A 39 -5.24 -0.88 3.24
CA ASN A 39 -6.09 -0.54 4.38
C ASN A 39 -5.44 -0.80 5.75
N HIS A 40 -4.11 -0.90 5.80
CA HIS A 40 -3.36 -1.13 7.04
C HIS A 40 -2.27 -0.08 7.24
N ASN A 41 -2.08 0.33 8.49
CA ASN A 41 -0.96 1.18 8.91
C ASN A 41 -0.36 0.64 10.21
N LEU A 42 0.96 0.73 10.33
CA LEU A 42 1.68 0.48 11.57
C LEU A 42 2.20 1.80 12.12
N ILE A 43 1.78 2.14 13.34
CA ILE A 43 2.22 3.33 14.06
C ILE A 43 3.23 2.88 15.13
N CYS A 44 4.49 3.27 14.99
CA CYS A 44 5.56 2.79 15.87
C CYS A 44 6.60 3.88 16.12
N LYS A 45 7.40 3.75 17.19
CA LYS A 45 8.52 4.68 17.45
C LYS A 45 9.72 4.38 16.54
N ALA A 46 10.04 3.10 16.40
CA ALA A 46 11.05 2.57 15.50
C ALA A 46 10.53 1.25 14.94
N TYR A 47 11.02 0.84 13.76
CA TYR A 47 10.46 -0.31 13.06
C TYR A 47 10.71 -1.64 13.80
N ASP A 48 11.76 -1.72 14.62
CA ASP A 48 12.11 -2.88 15.44
C ASP A 48 11.36 -2.92 16.79
N GLN A 49 10.49 -1.94 17.06
CA GLN A 49 9.73 -1.84 18.31
C GLN A 49 8.25 -2.18 18.09
N PRO A 50 7.55 -2.69 19.13
CA PRO A 50 6.11 -2.86 19.09
C PRO A 50 5.40 -1.56 18.69
N GLY A 51 4.37 -1.69 17.85
CA GLY A 51 3.56 -0.58 17.36
C GLY A 51 2.06 -0.84 17.52
N ILE A 52 1.28 0.11 17.02
CA ILE A 52 -0.16 0.02 16.92
C ILE A 52 -0.51 -0.34 15.48
N ASP A 53 -1.22 -1.45 15.31
CA ASP A 53 -1.82 -1.84 14.05
C ASP A 53 -3.16 -1.13 13.87
N LEU A 54 -3.24 -0.27 12.86
CA LEU A 54 -4.47 0.42 12.47
C LEU A 54 -5.01 -0.22 11.20
N PHE A 55 -6.13 -0.93 11.33
CA PHE A 55 -6.88 -1.50 10.22
C PHE A 55 -8.07 -0.61 9.89
N ILE A 56 -8.24 -0.28 8.61
CA ILE A 56 -9.32 0.56 8.13
C ILE A 56 -10.32 -0.31 7.37
N TYR A 57 -11.59 -0.22 7.69
CA TYR A 57 -12.64 -0.94 6.97
C TYR A 57 -13.71 0.03 6.48
N ASN A 58 -14.50 -0.39 5.50
CA ASN A 58 -15.62 0.40 5.00
C ASN A 58 -16.94 -0.38 5.00
N LYS A 59 -16.91 -1.62 5.50
CA LYS A 59 -18.04 -2.53 5.52
C LYS A 59 -18.09 -3.34 6.81
N ASN A 60 -19.27 -3.38 7.43
CA ASN A 60 -19.49 -4.19 8.63
C ASN A 60 -20.80 -5.00 8.50
N HIS A 61 -20.68 -6.32 8.43
CA HIS A 61 -21.82 -7.23 8.27
C HIS A 61 -22.70 -7.39 9.51
N TYR A 62 -22.23 -6.96 10.68
CA TYR A 62 -23.04 -6.90 11.90
C TYR A 62 -23.80 -5.57 12.04
N GLY A 63 -23.48 -4.59 11.21
CA GLY A 63 -24.08 -3.26 11.22
C GLY A 63 -25.27 -3.12 10.27
N LYS A 64 -25.80 -1.90 10.17
CA LYS A 64 -26.80 -1.56 9.14
C LYS A 64 -26.17 -1.67 7.76
N ASN A 65 -26.90 -2.24 6.80
CA ASN A 65 -26.51 -2.23 5.40
C ASN A 65 -26.34 -0.77 4.93
N LYS A 66 -25.18 -0.49 4.35
CA LYS A 66 -24.87 0.80 3.72
C LYS A 66 -25.10 0.68 2.23
N ILE A 67 -25.86 1.61 1.68
CA ILE A 67 -25.98 1.79 0.23
C ILE A 67 -24.91 2.80 -0.16
N SER A 68 -24.09 2.45 -1.14
CA SER A 68 -23.06 3.32 -1.68
C SER A 68 -23.05 3.24 -3.20
N LYS A 69 -22.68 4.33 -3.85
CA LYS A 69 -22.41 4.36 -5.30
C LYS A 69 -21.23 3.46 -5.68
N PHE A 70 -20.20 3.40 -4.83
CA PHE A 70 -19.00 2.60 -5.08
C PHE A 70 -18.95 1.33 -4.20
N PRO A 71 -18.32 0.25 -4.67
CA PRO A 71 -18.21 -0.98 -3.88
C PRO A 71 -17.42 -0.75 -2.58
N LEU A 72 -17.94 -1.31 -1.48
CA LEU A 72 -17.26 -1.36 -0.19
C LEU A 72 -16.39 -2.63 -0.14
N ARG A 73 -15.08 -2.45 -0.28
CA ARG A 73 -14.13 -3.54 -0.57
C ARG A 73 -13.48 -4.18 0.66
N GLN A 74 -13.45 -3.48 1.80
CA GLN A 74 -12.77 -3.96 3.00
C GLN A 74 -13.76 -4.17 4.15
N SER A 75 -13.89 -5.42 4.60
CA SER A 75 -14.76 -5.74 5.73
C SER A 75 -14.03 -5.69 7.08
N LEU A 76 -14.77 -5.32 8.13
CA LEU A 76 -14.29 -5.44 9.51
C LEU A 76 -13.93 -6.90 9.84
N GLN A 77 -14.76 -7.84 9.37
CA GLN A 77 -14.56 -9.28 9.59
C GLN A 77 -13.27 -9.80 8.95
N ALA A 78 -12.92 -9.32 7.75
CA ALA A 78 -11.64 -9.62 7.13
C ALA A 78 -10.48 -9.07 7.97
N SER A 79 -10.55 -7.78 8.31
CA SER A 79 -9.52 -7.09 9.09
C SER A 79 -9.26 -7.78 10.44
N GLN A 80 -10.33 -8.18 11.16
CA GLN A 80 -10.22 -8.94 12.41
C GLN A 80 -9.65 -10.34 12.20
N SER A 81 -10.04 -11.02 11.12
CA SER A 81 -9.49 -12.33 10.77
C SER A 81 -7.99 -12.27 10.49
N ILE A 82 -7.53 -11.27 9.72
CA ILE A 82 -6.11 -11.03 9.45
C ILE A 82 -5.35 -10.73 10.75
N SER A 83 -5.86 -9.82 11.57
CA SER A 83 -5.26 -9.51 12.88
C SER A 83 -5.07 -10.75 13.76
N ASN A 84 -6.07 -11.65 13.78
CA ASN A 84 -5.99 -12.92 14.52
C ASN A 84 -5.00 -13.91 13.89
N LEU A 85 -5.01 -14.07 12.56
CA LEU A 85 -4.09 -14.95 11.84
C LEU A 85 -2.63 -14.55 12.09
N HIS A 86 -2.35 -13.24 12.03
CA HIS A 86 -1.04 -12.66 12.26
C HIS A 86 -0.66 -12.57 13.75
N LYS A 87 -1.55 -13.01 14.65
CA LYS A 87 -1.34 -13.02 16.12
C LYS A 87 -0.97 -11.64 16.68
N LEU A 88 -1.57 -10.59 16.12
CA LEU A 88 -1.32 -9.22 16.55
C LEU A 88 -1.82 -8.98 17.98
N ASN A 89 -1.19 -8.08 18.70
CA ASN A 89 -1.61 -7.73 20.05
C ASN A 89 -2.96 -7.00 20.01
N ALA A 90 -4.01 -7.64 20.53
CA ALA A 90 -5.37 -7.08 20.54
C ALA A 90 -5.47 -5.73 21.28
N ALA A 91 -4.64 -5.48 22.30
CA ALA A 91 -4.62 -4.19 22.99
C ALA A 91 -4.01 -3.07 22.11
N ALA A 92 -3.07 -3.42 21.23
CA ALA A 92 -2.41 -2.51 20.30
C ALA A 92 -2.97 -2.60 18.87
N THR A 93 -4.21 -3.11 18.71
CA THR A 93 -4.88 -3.17 17.41
C THR A 93 -6.13 -2.29 17.42
N ILE A 94 -6.24 -1.41 16.43
CA ILE A 94 -7.35 -0.47 16.27
C ILE A 94 -8.02 -0.74 14.92
N PHE A 95 -9.35 -0.84 14.94
CA PHE A 95 -10.18 -0.92 13.75
C PHE A 95 -10.92 0.41 13.60
N ALA A 96 -10.69 1.12 12.51
CA ALA A 96 -11.32 2.40 12.19
C ALA A 96 -12.21 2.26 10.95
N GLU A 97 -13.36 2.93 10.95
CA GLU A 97 -14.25 2.93 9.79
C GLU A 97 -13.98 4.15 8.91
N GLN A 98 -13.75 3.91 7.61
CA GLN A 98 -13.63 4.96 6.62
C GLN A 98 -14.97 5.67 6.41
N THR A 99 -14.95 6.99 6.24
CA THR A 99 -16.15 7.78 5.97
C THR A 99 -16.74 7.44 4.60
N LEU A 100 -18.07 7.26 4.53
CA LEU A 100 -18.76 6.97 3.27
C LEU A 100 -18.62 8.13 2.26
N GLU A 101 -18.62 9.38 2.74
CA GLU A 101 -18.46 10.60 1.93
C GLU A 101 -17.18 10.57 1.08
N VAL A 102 -16.05 10.10 1.61
CA VAL A 102 -14.79 10.08 0.87
C VAL A 102 -14.75 8.92 -0.12
N ILE A 103 -15.36 7.78 0.22
CA ILE A 103 -15.49 6.64 -0.68
C ILE A 103 -16.31 7.03 -1.91
N GLU A 104 -17.40 7.78 -1.72
CA GLU A 104 -18.25 8.29 -2.81
C GLU A 104 -17.54 9.30 -3.74
N GLN A 105 -16.39 9.81 -3.33
CA GLN A 105 -15.52 10.68 -4.11
C GLN A 105 -14.31 9.94 -4.73
N GLY A 106 -14.23 8.61 -4.58
CA GLY A 106 -13.20 7.79 -5.22
C GLY A 106 -12.11 7.25 -4.29
N VAL A 107 -12.21 7.45 -2.97
CA VAL A 107 -11.31 6.82 -1.99
C VAL A 107 -11.70 5.36 -1.79
N PHE A 108 -11.29 4.48 -2.70
CA PHE A 108 -11.61 3.04 -2.65
C PHE A 108 -10.75 2.26 -1.63
N HIS A 109 -9.56 2.77 -1.30
CA HIS A 109 -8.65 2.29 -0.26
C HIS A 109 -8.18 3.44 0.63
N ASN A 110 -7.80 3.13 1.87
CA ASN A 110 -7.36 4.12 2.84
C ASN A 110 -6.07 4.84 2.43
N ASP A 111 -5.16 4.16 1.73
CA ASP A 111 -3.93 4.75 1.21
C ASP A 111 -4.16 5.82 0.11
N VAL A 112 -5.41 6.11 -0.25
CA VAL A 112 -5.78 7.26 -1.12
C VAL A 112 -6.12 8.52 -0.29
N ILE A 113 -6.25 8.42 1.03
CA ILE A 113 -6.65 9.53 1.91
C ILE A 113 -5.84 9.65 3.22
N PHE A 114 -5.02 8.64 3.52
CA PHE A 114 -4.20 8.57 4.74
C PHE A 114 -2.91 7.81 4.44
N VAL A 115 -1.77 8.34 4.90
CA VAL A 115 -0.49 7.65 4.91
C VAL A 115 0.23 7.91 6.22
N GLY A 116 0.76 6.85 6.84
CA GLY A 116 1.57 6.95 8.05
C GLY A 116 2.93 6.31 7.90
N ASN A 117 3.91 6.79 8.64
CA ASN A 117 5.22 6.18 8.79
C ASN A 117 5.75 6.45 10.20
N LYS A 118 6.09 5.40 10.95
CA LYS A 118 6.43 5.50 12.37
C LYS A 118 5.33 6.26 13.13
N ASP A 119 5.64 7.40 13.73
CA ASP A 119 4.74 8.26 14.51
C ASP A 119 4.26 9.49 13.73
N HIS A 120 4.56 9.57 12.43
CA HIS A 120 4.15 10.64 11.54
C HIS A 120 2.97 10.19 10.69
N LEU A 121 1.85 10.91 10.80
CA LEU A 121 0.59 10.60 10.12
C LEU A 121 0.17 11.79 9.27
N LEU A 122 0.00 11.57 7.97
CA LEU A 122 -0.51 12.55 7.01
C LEU A 122 -1.86 12.08 6.51
N TYR A 123 -2.92 12.85 6.75
CA TYR A 123 -4.28 12.38 6.50
C TYR A 123 -5.25 13.53 6.27
N HIS A 124 -6.37 13.25 5.62
CA HIS A 124 -7.44 14.23 5.43
C HIS A 124 -8.36 14.30 6.66
N GLU A 125 -8.92 15.48 6.96
CA GLU A 125 -9.84 15.70 8.10
C GLU A 125 -11.13 14.84 8.04
N LYS A 126 -11.42 14.24 6.88
CA LYS A 126 -12.60 13.41 6.60
C LYS A 126 -12.30 11.91 6.51
N SER A 127 -11.09 11.46 6.85
CA SER A 127 -10.66 10.08 6.62
C SER A 127 -11.57 9.07 7.34
N PHE A 128 -11.89 9.30 8.62
CA PHE A 128 -12.61 8.33 9.45
C PHE A 128 -13.95 8.84 10.00
N ILE A 129 -14.87 7.89 10.19
CA ILE A 129 -16.05 8.09 11.02
C ILE A 129 -15.58 8.29 12.47
N GLU A 130 -16.08 9.34 13.12
CA GLU A 130 -15.67 9.73 14.48
C GLU A 130 -14.13 9.86 14.61
N GLN A 131 -13.48 10.50 13.65
CA GLN A 131 -12.01 10.66 13.57
C GLN A 131 -11.35 11.03 14.91
N GLY A 132 -11.92 11.99 15.65
CA GLY A 132 -11.41 12.36 16.98
C GLY A 132 -11.34 11.19 17.96
N LYS A 133 -12.30 10.26 17.95
CA LYS A 133 -12.26 9.04 18.78
C LYS A 133 -11.18 8.07 18.32
N VAL A 134 -10.98 7.93 17.01
CA VAL A 134 -9.91 7.10 16.45
C VAL A 134 -8.55 7.62 16.94
N PHE A 135 -8.29 8.92 16.77
CA PHE A 135 -7.03 9.53 17.20
C PHE A 135 -6.85 9.54 18.73
N ASN A 136 -7.92 9.70 19.51
CA ASN A 136 -7.84 9.56 20.96
C ASN A 136 -7.40 8.15 21.35
N LYS A 137 -7.95 7.10 20.70
CA LYS A 137 -7.53 5.71 20.96
C LYS A 137 -6.07 5.47 20.55
N ILE A 138 -5.61 6.06 19.45
CA ILE A 138 -4.19 5.99 19.05
C ILE A 138 -3.32 6.67 20.13
N LYS A 139 -3.70 7.86 20.59
CA LYS A 139 -2.98 8.60 21.66
C LYS A 139 -2.97 7.85 22.99
N GLU A 140 -4.06 7.20 23.36
CA GLU A 140 -4.12 6.37 24.58
C GLU A 140 -3.14 5.20 24.55
N ASN A 141 -2.87 4.64 23.37
CA ASN A 141 -1.95 3.50 23.20
C ASN A 141 -0.50 3.92 22.92
N TYR A 142 -0.29 5.04 22.22
CA TYR A 142 1.04 5.51 21.81
C TYR A 142 1.64 6.56 22.75
N GLY A 143 0.79 7.43 23.30
CA GLY A 143 1.16 8.66 24.00
C GLY A 143 1.05 9.92 23.13
N ASP A 144 1.34 11.08 23.73
CA ASP A 144 1.11 12.41 23.14
C ASP A 144 2.11 12.83 22.05
N LYS A 145 3.11 12.00 21.72
CA LYS A 145 4.18 12.33 20.76
C LYS A 145 3.85 11.98 19.30
N LEU A 146 2.57 11.90 18.94
CA LEU A 146 2.18 11.69 17.55
C LEU A 146 2.34 12.98 16.75
N HIS A 147 2.97 12.87 15.58
CA HIS A 147 3.10 13.97 14.63
C HIS A 147 1.99 13.85 13.58
N CYS A 148 0.86 14.50 13.86
CA CYS A 148 -0.32 14.50 13.00
C CYS A 148 -0.32 15.73 12.08
N ILE A 149 -0.29 15.50 10.78
CA ILE A 149 -0.51 16.50 9.74
C ILE A 149 -1.91 16.23 9.16
N GLU A 150 -2.91 16.89 9.74
CA GLU A 150 -4.28 16.87 9.23
C GLU A 150 -4.44 17.90 8.12
N ILE A 151 -4.90 17.45 6.95
CA ILE A 151 -5.21 18.31 5.81
C ILE A 151 -6.70 18.61 5.82
N ALA A 152 -7.05 19.89 5.93
CA ALA A 152 -8.44 20.33 5.91
C ALA A 152 -9.00 20.35 4.48
N GLU A 153 -10.31 20.12 4.33
CA GLU A 153 -11.02 20.12 3.04
C GLU A 153 -10.82 21.43 2.27
N LYS A 154 -10.72 22.55 3.01
CA LYS A 154 -10.50 23.88 2.43
C LYS A 154 -9.11 24.04 1.79
N ASP A 155 -8.12 23.28 2.27
CA ASP A 155 -6.73 23.38 1.83
C ASP A 155 -6.45 22.35 0.72
N LEU A 156 -7.09 21.17 0.79
CA LEU A 156 -7.10 20.17 -0.27
C LEU A 156 -8.41 19.40 -0.24
N SER A 157 -9.28 19.58 -1.23
CA SER A 157 -10.53 18.80 -1.29
C SER A 157 -10.28 17.32 -1.52
N VAL A 158 -11.21 16.46 -1.08
CA VAL A 158 -11.09 15.00 -1.28
C VAL A 158 -10.98 14.66 -2.77
N THR A 159 -11.80 15.30 -3.61
CA THR A 159 -11.74 15.10 -5.07
C THR A 159 -10.36 15.44 -5.64
N LYS A 160 -9.72 16.51 -5.14
CA LYS A 160 -8.37 16.90 -5.57
C LYS A 160 -7.31 15.91 -5.06
N ALA A 161 -7.43 15.47 -3.82
CA ALA A 161 -6.56 14.44 -3.25
C ALA A 161 -6.62 13.14 -4.07
N VAL A 162 -7.82 12.71 -4.49
CA VAL A 162 -8.03 11.55 -5.36
C VAL A 162 -7.45 11.78 -6.76
N SER A 163 -7.66 12.94 -7.39
CA SER A 163 -7.15 13.16 -8.75
C SER A 163 -5.62 13.28 -8.82
N SER A 164 -4.99 13.73 -7.74
CA SER A 164 -3.54 13.91 -7.65
C SER A 164 -2.81 12.75 -6.99
N TYR A 165 -3.53 11.82 -6.35
CA TYR A 165 -2.97 10.74 -5.53
C TYR A 165 -2.07 11.25 -4.39
N PHE A 166 -2.38 12.43 -3.83
CA PHE A 166 -1.58 13.08 -2.79
C PHE A 166 -1.23 12.15 -1.61
N PHE A 167 -2.23 11.47 -1.05
CA PHE A 167 -2.00 10.55 0.08
C PHE A 167 -1.49 9.17 -0.36
N ASN A 168 -1.60 8.83 -1.65
CA ASN A 168 -0.99 7.62 -2.20
C ASN A 168 0.51 7.80 -2.50
N SER A 169 1.12 8.78 -1.85
CA SER A 169 2.56 8.95 -1.75
C SER A 169 3.16 7.93 -0.78
N GLN A 170 4.47 7.68 -0.89
CA GLN A 170 5.18 6.99 0.19
C GLN A 170 5.71 8.03 1.18
N LEU A 171 5.52 7.77 2.47
CA LEU A 171 6.25 8.47 3.53
C LEU A 171 7.35 7.54 4.04
N ILE A 172 8.62 7.95 3.89
CA ILE A 172 9.79 7.11 4.20
C ILE A 172 10.72 7.83 5.17
N SER A 173 11.41 7.07 6.03
CA SER A 173 12.52 7.61 6.83
C SER A 173 13.79 7.58 5.98
N THR A 174 14.44 8.72 5.77
CA THR A 174 15.75 8.80 5.08
C THR A 174 16.91 8.69 6.06
N THR A 175 16.69 9.17 7.29
CA THR A 175 17.56 8.96 8.45
C THR A 175 16.70 8.73 9.70
N ASP A 176 17.32 8.60 10.88
CA ASP A 176 16.58 8.47 12.14
C ASP A 176 15.76 9.73 12.49
N SER A 177 16.12 10.89 11.93
CA SER A 177 15.51 12.19 12.23
C SER A 177 14.99 12.94 11.01
N GLN A 178 14.86 12.28 9.85
CA GLN A 178 14.39 12.89 8.61
C GLN A 178 13.48 11.93 7.84
N MET A 179 12.47 12.49 7.20
CA MET A 179 11.55 11.79 6.33
C MET A 179 11.41 12.48 4.98
N ALA A 180 11.10 11.69 3.96
CA ALA A 180 10.79 12.17 2.63
C ALA A 180 9.43 11.66 2.16
N ILE A 181 8.76 12.49 1.36
CA ILE A 181 7.55 12.10 0.61
C ILE A 181 7.99 11.70 -0.80
N ILE A 182 7.61 10.50 -1.26
CA ILE A 182 7.69 10.10 -2.67
C ILE A 182 6.31 10.26 -3.27
N ALA A 183 6.08 11.37 -3.98
CA ALA A 183 4.80 11.76 -4.54
C ALA A 183 4.74 11.52 -6.06
N PRO A 184 3.55 11.27 -6.62
CA PRO A 184 3.37 11.25 -8.07
C PRO A 184 3.59 12.64 -8.68
N VAL A 185 4.08 12.72 -9.92
CA VAL A 185 4.29 14.00 -10.63
C VAL A 185 3.02 14.85 -10.76
N GLU A 186 1.84 14.25 -10.72
CA GLU A 186 0.54 14.91 -10.67
C GLU A 186 0.42 15.86 -9.45
N CYS A 187 1.12 15.56 -8.35
CA CYS A 187 1.21 16.47 -7.19
C CYS A 187 2.14 17.67 -7.42
N GLN A 188 3.08 17.58 -8.37
CA GLN A 188 3.94 18.70 -8.76
C GLN A 188 3.24 19.60 -9.79
N GLU A 189 2.47 19.00 -10.70
CA GLU A 189 1.78 19.67 -11.79
C GLU A 189 0.55 20.47 -11.31
N ASP A 190 -0.08 20.05 -10.21
CA ASP A 190 -1.17 20.79 -9.58
C ASP A 190 -0.66 21.77 -8.51
N LYS A 191 -1.04 23.05 -8.65
CA LYS A 191 -0.55 24.12 -7.77
C LYS A 191 -0.94 23.92 -6.30
N THR A 192 -2.15 23.43 -6.03
CA THR A 192 -2.65 23.28 -4.66
C THR A 192 -1.85 22.23 -3.90
N THR A 193 -1.62 21.07 -4.52
CA THR A 193 -0.83 20.00 -3.92
C THR A 193 0.65 20.34 -3.82
N ALA A 194 1.21 21.01 -4.83
CA ALA A 194 2.60 21.47 -4.80
C ALA A 194 2.83 22.49 -3.66
N ASP A 195 1.97 23.50 -3.52
CA ASP A 195 2.05 24.49 -2.44
C ASP A 195 1.89 23.84 -1.06
N LEU A 196 1.02 22.82 -0.94
CA LEU A 196 0.81 22.09 0.30
C LEU A 196 2.03 21.22 0.67
N LEU A 197 2.62 20.50 -0.29
CA LEU A 197 3.87 19.75 -0.07
C LEU A 197 5.00 20.68 0.36
N ASN A 198 5.14 21.84 -0.30
CA ASN A 198 6.12 22.85 0.08
C ASN A 198 5.88 23.38 1.50
N THR A 199 4.63 23.55 1.91
CA THR A 199 4.27 23.96 3.28
C THR A 199 4.66 22.88 4.29
N ILE A 200 4.39 21.61 3.99
CA ILE A 200 4.73 20.47 4.85
C ILE A 200 6.25 20.40 5.08
N ILE A 201 7.06 20.45 4.00
CA ILE A 201 8.51 20.34 4.11
C ILE A 201 9.19 21.58 4.71
N SER A 202 8.50 22.72 4.72
CA SER A 202 9.01 23.97 5.31
C SER A 202 8.64 24.12 6.80
N SER A 203 7.79 23.24 7.34
CA SER A 203 7.40 23.28 8.74
C SER A 203 8.50 22.68 9.63
N ASN A 204 8.75 23.33 10.77
CA ASN A 204 9.68 22.83 11.79
C ASN A 204 9.00 21.88 12.81
N ASP A 205 7.71 21.59 12.63
CA ASP A 205 6.91 20.81 13.58
C ASP A 205 6.85 19.31 13.26
N ASN A 206 7.51 18.89 12.16
CA ASN A 206 7.53 17.52 11.68
C ASN A 206 8.90 17.16 11.08
N LEU A 207 9.16 15.86 10.88
CA LEU A 207 10.44 15.36 10.34
C LEU A 207 10.49 15.30 8.81
N ILE A 208 9.41 15.66 8.11
CA ILE A 208 9.33 15.63 6.65
C ILE A 208 10.04 16.87 6.11
N ASN A 209 11.14 16.70 5.40
CA ASN A 209 11.96 17.81 4.91
C ASN A 209 12.29 17.71 3.41
N GLU A 210 11.85 16.63 2.76
CA GLU A 210 12.11 16.37 1.35
C GLU A 210 10.84 15.86 0.64
N VAL A 211 10.73 16.21 -0.63
CA VAL A 211 9.74 15.63 -1.54
C VAL A 211 10.43 15.23 -2.86
N HIS A 212 10.20 13.99 -3.27
CA HIS A 212 10.69 13.41 -4.51
C HIS A 212 9.50 13.09 -5.41
N PHE A 213 9.49 13.61 -6.63
CA PHE A 213 8.41 13.38 -7.59
C PHE A 213 8.77 12.26 -8.56
N VAL A 214 7.88 11.28 -8.72
CA VAL A 214 8.08 10.13 -9.60
C VAL A 214 6.96 10.00 -10.64
N SER A 215 7.33 9.65 -11.87
CA SER A 215 6.35 9.45 -12.94
C SER A 215 5.82 8.02 -12.93
N CYS A 216 4.62 7.84 -12.40
CA CYS A 216 3.87 6.57 -12.43
C CYS A 216 2.67 6.63 -13.40
N ARG A 217 2.72 7.49 -14.43
CA ARG A 217 1.57 7.85 -15.28
C ARG A 217 0.76 6.66 -15.82
N GLN A 218 1.41 5.55 -16.19
CA GLN A 218 0.70 4.35 -16.67
C GLN A 218 -0.08 3.66 -15.56
N SER A 219 0.47 3.60 -14.34
CA SER A 219 -0.23 3.08 -13.16
C SER A 219 -1.33 4.03 -12.70
N MET A 220 -1.06 5.34 -12.70
CA MET A 220 -2.01 6.40 -12.32
C MET A 220 -3.28 6.37 -13.19
N LYS A 221 -3.15 6.09 -14.50
CA LYS A 221 -4.31 5.91 -15.40
C LYS A 221 -5.23 4.74 -15.01
N ASN A 222 -4.72 3.78 -14.24
CA ASN A 222 -5.49 2.68 -13.64
C ASN A 222 -5.71 2.85 -12.13
N GLY A 223 -5.42 4.04 -11.59
CA GLY A 223 -5.62 4.35 -10.17
C GLY A 223 -4.55 3.78 -9.23
N GLY A 224 -3.29 3.72 -9.66
CA GLY A 224 -2.15 3.35 -8.82
C GLY A 224 -1.10 4.45 -8.74
N GLY A 225 -0.87 4.98 -7.55
CA GLY A 225 0.23 5.89 -7.26
C GLY A 225 1.46 5.17 -6.67
N PRO A 226 2.45 5.93 -6.17
CA PRO A 226 3.68 5.37 -5.60
C PRO A 226 3.45 4.37 -4.46
N ALA A 227 2.42 4.55 -3.63
CA ALA A 227 2.10 3.64 -2.53
C ALA A 227 1.42 2.35 -3.00
N CYS A 228 0.55 2.40 -4.01
CA CYS A 228 -0.10 1.19 -4.55
C CYS A 228 0.89 0.20 -5.17
N LEU A 229 2.06 0.67 -5.62
CA LEU A 229 3.08 -0.15 -6.28
C LEU A 229 4.06 -0.84 -5.31
N ARG A 230 3.84 -0.75 -3.99
CA ARG A 230 4.75 -1.31 -2.99
C ARG A 230 4.01 -1.96 -1.82
N LEU A 231 4.63 -3.01 -1.29
CA LEU A 231 4.29 -3.61 0.00
C LEU A 231 5.38 -3.27 1.00
N ARG A 232 5.00 -2.71 2.17
CA ARG A 232 5.95 -2.48 3.27
C ARG A 232 6.06 -3.74 4.10
N VAL A 233 7.28 -4.26 4.24
CA VAL A 233 7.60 -5.41 5.10
C VAL A 233 8.77 -5.01 5.99
N ILE A 234 8.52 -4.97 7.29
CA ILE A 234 9.56 -4.68 8.28
C ILE A 234 10.26 -5.99 8.61
N LEU A 235 11.59 -5.98 8.54
CA LEU A 235 12.44 -7.15 8.74
C LEU A 235 13.61 -6.74 9.64
N THR A 236 13.98 -7.61 10.57
CA THR A 236 15.29 -7.56 11.23
C THR A 236 16.40 -7.92 10.25
N ASP A 237 17.66 -7.60 10.59
CA ASP A 237 18.82 -7.98 9.78
C ASP A 237 18.90 -9.48 9.48
N ASN A 238 18.46 -10.32 10.42
CA ASN A 238 18.49 -11.77 10.25
C ASN A 238 17.40 -12.26 9.30
N GLU A 239 16.20 -11.68 9.39
CA GLU A 239 15.08 -11.98 8.48
C GLU A 239 15.38 -11.44 7.07
N GLN A 240 15.94 -10.24 6.94
CA GLN A 240 16.34 -9.70 5.64
C GLN A 240 17.40 -10.59 4.95
N LYS A 241 18.27 -11.26 5.71
CA LYS A 241 19.25 -12.20 5.15
C LYS A 241 18.63 -13.52 4.68
N SER A 242 17.44 -13.88 5.19
CA SER A 242 16.78 -15.15 4.88
C SER A 242 15.72 -15.05 3.77
N ILE A 243 15.36 -13.85 3.29
CA ILE A 243 14.51 -13.75 2.10
C ILE A 243 15.25 -14.16 0.82
N ASN A 244 14.51 -14.47 -0.24
CA ASN A 244 15.10 -14.74 -1.55
C ASN A 244 15.85 -13.51 -2.07
N LYS A 245 17.18 -13.57 -2.06
CA LYS A 245 18.06 -12.44 -2.44
C LYS A 245 17.87 -11.98 -3.89
N ASN A 246 17.33 -12.81 -4.76
CA ASN A 246 17.02 -12.42 -6.15
C ASN A 246 15.85 -11.43 -6.25
N PHE A 247 15.17 -11.12 -5.14
CA PHE A 247 14.16 -10.06 -5.03
C PHE A 247 14.69 -8.77 -4.43
N ILE A 248 15.94 -8.75 -3.96
CA ILE A 248 16.57 -7.52 -3.45
C ILE A 248 17.12 -6.73 -4.64
N LEU A 249 16.60 -5.53 -4.83
CA LEU A 249 17.05 -4.64 -5.89
C LEU A 249 18.54 -4.31 -5.71
N SER A 250 19.30 -4.51 -6.78
CA SER A 250 20.69 -4.12 -6.94
C SER A 250 20.87 -3.54 -8.34
N ASP A 251 21.99 -2.87 -8.61
CA ASP A 251 22.29 -2.36 -9.95
C ASP A 251 22.29 -3.48 -11.00
N GLU A 252 22.82 -4.66 -10.63
CA GLU A 252 22.82 -5.84 -11.50
C GLU A 252 21.38 -6.33 -11.79
N LEU A 253 20.56 -6.48 -10.74
CA LEU A 253 19.18 -6.94 -10.92
C LEU A 253 18.37 -5.91 -11.72
N TYR A 254 18.57 -4.62 -11.48
CA TYR A 254 17.95 -3.54 -12.23
C TYR A 254 18.27 -3.65 -13.74
N LEU A 255 19.54 -3.82 -14.10
CA LEU A 255 19.96 -3.96 -15.50
C LEU A 255 19.40 -5.23 -16.15
N ARG A 256 19.32 -6.34 -15.41
CA ARG A 256 18.72 -7.60 -15.89
C ARG A 256 17.22 -7.44 -16.13
N LEU A 257 16.48 -6.87 -15.16
CA LEU A 257 15.04 -6.65 -15.28
C LEU A 257 14.71 -5.66 -16.40
N THR A 258 15.45 -4.56 -16.53
CA THR A 258 15.22 -3.58 -17.61
C THR A 258 15.53 -4.17 -18.99
N SER A 259 16.55 -5.01 -19.11
CA SER A 259 16.85 -5.73 -20.36
C SER A 259 15.76 -6.75 -20.69
N TRP A 260 15.24 -7.47 -19.69
CA TRP A 260 14.12 -8.38 -19.85
C TRP A 260 12.84 -7.64 -20.29
N VAL A 261 12.52 -6.49 -19.69
CA VAL A 261 11.38 -5.65 -20.12
C VAL A 261 11.57 -5.21 -21.57
N LYS A 262 12.73 -4.66 -21.93
CA LYS A 262 13.02 -4.20 -23.30
C LYS A 262 12.96 -5.31 -24.36
N LYS A 263 13.21 -6.56 -23.96
CA LYS A 263 13.14 -7.72 -24.84
C LYS A 263 11.70 -8.17 -25.08
N HIS A 264 10.83 -8.09 -24.07
CA HIS A 264 9.55 -8.78 -24.07
C HIS A 264 8.31 -7.89 -24.11
N TYR A 265 8.40 -6.63 -23.65
CA TYR A 265 7.23 -5.76 -23.55
C TYR A 265 6.98 -5.07 -24.88
N ARG A 266 5.73 -5.07 -25.33
CA ARG A 266 5.27 -4.24 -26.44
C ARG A 266 5.20 -2.77 -25.97
N ASP A 267 5.59 -1.84 -26.85
CA ASP A 267 5.47 -0.41 -26.58
C ASP A 267 4.00 0.07 -26.61
N GLU A 268 3.14 -0.64 -27.33
CA GLU A 268 1.70 -0.40 -27.42
C GLU A 268 0.93 -1.70 -27.23
N LEU A 269 -0.17 -1.63 -26.47
CA LEU A 269 -1.09 -2.74 -26.27
C LEU A 269 -2.52 -2.21 -26.19
N SER A 270 -3.40 -2.77 -27.02
CA SER A 270 -4.83 -2.47 -27.07
C SER A 270 -5.66 -3.70 -26.71
N LEU A 271 -6.97 -3.50 -26.52
CA LEU A 271 -7.89 -4.62 -26.24
C LEU A 271 -7.96 -5.63 -27.41
N GLN A 272 -7.72 -5.18 -28.65
CA GLN A 272 -7.76 -6.07 -29.81
C GLN A 272 -6.55 -7.02 -29.83
N ASP A 273 -5.41 -6.58 -29.31
CA ASP A 273 -4.18 -7.39 -29.23
C ASP A 273 -4.35 -8.56 -28.24
N LEU A 274 -5.30 -8.49 -27.31
CA LEU A 274 -5.63 -9.62 -26.43
C LEU A 274 -6.19 -10.83 -27.19
N LEU A 275 -6.60 -10.66 -28.45
CA LEU A 275 -7.04 -11.73 -29.34
C LEU A 275 -5.91 -12.31 -30.20
N ASP A 276 -4.72 -11.71 -30.17
CA ASP A 276 -3.54 -12.19 -30.89
C ASP A 276 -2.96 -13.41 -30.18
N PRO A 277 -2.96 -14.61 -30.80
CA PRO A 277 -2.37 -15.79 -30.17
C PRO A 277 -0.86 -15.65 -29.92
N LEU A 278 -0.15 -14.82 -30.69
CA LEU A 278 1.29 -14.60 -30.48
C LEU A 278 1.56 -13.88 -29.16
N LEU A 279 0.66 -13.00 -28.70
CA LEU A 279 0.78 -12.34 -27.40
C LEU A 279 0.83 -13.37 -26.26
N CYS A 280 0.06 -14.46 -26.36
CA CYS A 280 0.07 -15.52 -25.36
C CYS A 280 1.42 -16.24 -25.30
N GLU A 281 2.00 -16.56 -26.46
CA GLU A 281 3.33 -17.19 -26.56
C GLU A 281 4.42 -16.27 -26.01
N GLU A 282 4.38 -14.98 -26.37
CA GLU A 282 5.28 -13.95 -25.85
C GLU A 282 5.24 -13.88 -24.32
N ILE A 283 4.02 -13.86 -23.73
CA ILE A 283 3.83 -13.84 -22.28
C ILE A 283 4.42 -15.08 -21.62
N TYR A 284 4.20 -16.28 -22.16
CA TYR A 284 4.74 -17.51 -21.57
C TYR A 284 6.26 -17.54 -21.60
N ILE A 285 6.87 -17.15 -22.73
CA ILE A 285 8.33 -17.05 -22.84
C ILE A 285 8.87 -16.00 -21.85
N ALA A 286 8.24 -14.83 -21.79
CA ALA A 286 8.66 -13.76 -20.89
C ALA A 286 8.60 -14.21 -19.42
N LEU A 287 7.48 -14.79 -18.98
CA LEU A 287 7.29 -15.26 -17.62
C LEU A 287 8.24 -16.42 -17.26
N ASP A 288 8.49 -17.36 -18.18
CA ASP A 288 9.43 -18.45 -17.95
C ASP A 288 10.86 -17.94 -17.72
N GLU A 289 11.31 -17.02 -18.59
CA GLU A 289 12.59 -16.34 -18.43
C GLU A 289 12.66 -15.53 -17.12
N LEU A 290 11.56 -14.87 -16.71
CA LEU A 290 11.51 -14.10 -15.48
C LEU A 290 11.62 -15.00 -14.24
N THR A 291 10.93 -16.15 -14.23
CA THR A 291 11.05 -17.10 -13.12
C THR A 291 12.45 -17.67 -12.99
N THR A 292 13.14 -17.88 -14.11
CA THR A 292 14.56 -18.26 -14.11
C THR A 292 15.43 -17.12 -13.58
N LEU A 293 15.21 -15.89 -14.06
CA LEU A 293 15.94 -14.69 -13.64
C LEU A 293 15.87 -14.49 -12.12
N LEU A 294 14.69 -14.69 -11.53
CA LEU A 294 14.40 -14.52 -10.10
C LEU A 294 14.54 -15.81 -9.27
N SER A 295 14.97 -16.93 -9.88
CA SER A 295 15.10 -18.24 -9.23
C SER A 295 13.84 -18.70 -8.48
N LEU A 296 12.67 -18.55 -9.11
CA LEU A 296 11.38 -18.91 -8.53
C LEU A 296 11.02 -20.39 -8.72
N GLY A 297 11.59 -21.02 -9.74
CA GLY A 297 11.13 -22.30 -10.28
C GLY A 297 9.75 -22.16 -10.95
N SER A 298 9.09 -23.28 -11.21
CA SER A 298 7.75 -23.29 -11.82
C SER A 298 6.70 -22.79 -10.82
N ILE A 299 6.20 -21.57 -11.02
CA ILE A 299 5.12 -20.96 -10.20
C ILE A 299 3.87 -20.63 -11.03
N TYR A 300 3.99 -20.62 -12.35
CA TYR A 300 2.86 -20.43 -13.25
C TYR A 300 2.29 -21.78 -13.69
N PRO A 301 0.96 -21.92 -13.85
CA PRO A 301 0.34 -23.18 -14.28
C PRO A 301 0.85 -23.74 -15.61
N PHE A 302 1.33 -22.89 -16.53
CA PHE A 302 1.82 -23.34 -17.84
C PHE A 302 3.24 -23.96 -17.80
N GLN A 303 3.96 -23.81 -16.67
CA GLN A 303 5.32 -24.33 -16.48
C GLN A 303 5.35 -25.76 -15.91
N ALA A 304 4.18 -26.36 -15.72
CA ALA A 304 3.98 -27.69 -15.13
C ALA A 304 3.83 -28.78 -16.21
#